data_AF-A0A921N1H1-F1
#
_entry.id   AF-A0A921N1H1-F1
#
_cell.length_a   1.000
_cell.length_b   1.000
_cell.length_c   1.000
_cell.angle_alpha   90.00
_cell.angle_beta   90.00
_cell.angle_gamma   90.00
#
_symmetry.space_group_name_H-M   'P 1'
#
loop_
_entity.id
_entity.type
_entity.pdbx_description
1 polymer ?
#
loop_
_entity_poly.entity_id
_entity_poly.type
_entity_poly.pdbx_seq_one_letter_code
_entity_poly.pdbx_strand_id
1 'polypeptide(L)' 'MDISLIIKVAGVGLLISILNMILDKTDRKDWATFTTLAGVIIVLGMVLTEISMLFNTVKTMFQLY' A
#
# COMPACT_ATOMS: atom_id res chain seq x y z
N MET A 1 1.10 -15.71 11.31
CA MET A 1 0.60 -14.90 10.20
C MET A 1 0.06 -13.62 10.81
N ASP A 2 0.85 -12.56 10.82
CA ASP A 2 0.50 -11.31 11.48
C ASP A 2 -0.66 -10.63 10.74
N ILE A 3 -1.86 -10.73 11.31
CA ILE A 3 -3.07 -10.04 10.87
C ILE A 3 -2.85 -8.52 10.72
N SER A 4 -1.85 -7.98 11.44
CA SER A 4 -1.40 -6.60 11.35
C SER A 4 -1.18 -6.12 9.93
N LEU A 5 -0.62 -6.94 9.02
CA LEU A 5 -0.40 -6.54 7.63
C LEU A 5 -1.71 -6.36 6.87
N ILE A 6 -2.63 -7.31 7.04
CA ILE A 6 -3.95 -7.31 6.39
C ILE A 6 -4.75 -6.11 6.86
N ILE A 7 -4.75 -5.81 8.17
CA ILE A 7 -5.41 -4.63 8.74
C ILE A 7 -4.81 -3.34 8.19
N LYS A 8 -3.48 -3.26 8.04
CA LYS A 8 -2.81 -2.08 7.50
C LYS A 8 -3.20 -1.81 6.05
N VAL A 9 -3.22 -2.85 5.20
CA VAL A 9 -3.64 -2.73 3.80
C VAL A 9 -5.12 -2.36 3.69
N ALA A 10 -5.98 -2.97 4.51
CA ALA A 10 -7.41 -2.64 4.56
C ALA A 10 -7.65 -1.17 4.98
N GLY A 11 -6.93 -0.68 5.98
CA GLY A 11 -7.01 0.72 6.43
C GLY A 11 -6.59 1.72 5.35
N VAL A 12 -5.52 1.42 4.60
CA VAL A 12 -5.10 2.23 3.45
C VAL A 12 -6.18 2.24 2.36
N GLY A 13 -6.76 1.09 2.04
CA GLY A 13 -7.87 0.98 1.07
C GLY A 13 -9.10 1.81 1.47
N LEU A 14 -9.44 1.82 2.76
CA LEU A 14 -10.53 2.63 3.31
C LEU A 14 -10.24 4.13 3.16
N LEU A 15 -9.03 4.59 3.49
CA LEU A 15 -8.62 5.98 3.34
C LEU A 15 -8.65 6.46 1.88
N ILE A 16 -8.15 5.65 0.95
CA ILE A 16 -8.16 5.97 -0.49
C ILE A 16 -9.61 6.10 -0.98
N SER A 17 -10.50 5.20 -0.53
CA SER A 17 -11.92 5.25 -0.90
C SER A 17 -12.61 6.52 -0.42
N ILE A 18 -12.33 6.94 0.82
CA ILE A 18 -12.86 8.20 1.38
C ILE A 18 -12.31 9.41 0.62
N LEU A 19 -11.02 9.44 0.30
CA LEU A 19 -10.41 10.50 -0.51
C LEU A 19 -11.08 10.60 -1.89
N ASN A 20 -11.23 9.47 -2.59
CA ASN A 20 -11.90 9.44 -3.88
C ASN A 20 -13.34 9.98 -3.80
N MET A 21 -14.09 9.60 -2.76
CA MET A 21 -15.44 10.09 -2.55
C MET A 21 -15.50 11.62 -2.35
N ILE A 22 -14.54 12.19 -1.64
CA ILE A 22 -14.44 13.65 -1.42
C ILE A 22 -14.05 14.37 -2.72
N LEU A 23 -13.10 13.81 -3.48
CA LEU A 23 -12.64 14.38 -4.75
C LEU A 23 -13.73 14.36 -5.83
N ASP A 24 -14.53 13.29 -5.88
CA ASP A 24 -15.65 13.20 -6.81
C ASP A 24 -16.77 14.19 -6.45
N LYS A 25 -16.99 14.44 -5.15
CA LYS A 25 -17.92 15.48 -4.67
C LYS A 25 -17.46 16.93 -4.89
N THR A 26 -16.20 17.16 -5.22
CA THR A 26 -15.65 18.50 -5.46
C THR A 26 -15.51 18.82 -6.96
N ASP A 27 -16.13 18.02 -7.84
CA ASP A 27 -16.01 18.11 -9.31
C ASP A 27 -14.55 18.00 -9.80
N ARG A 28 -13.67 17.35 -9.03
CA ARG A 28 -12.25 17.14 -9.35
C ARG A 28 -11.99 15.69 -9.80
N LYS A 29 -12.75 15.23 -10.80
CA LYS A 29 -12.66 13.85 -11.32
C LYS A 29 -11.28 13.43 -11.80
N ASP A 30 -10.51 14.36 -12.36
CA ASP A 30 -9.13 14.07 -12.79
C ASP A 30 -8.25 13.66 -11.60
N TRP A 31 -8.39 14.35 -10.47
CA TRP A 31 -7.63 14.07 -9.25
C TRP A 31 -8.06 12.75 -8.59
N ALA A 32 -9.33 12.36 -8.71
CA ALA A 32 -9.82 11.07 -8.20
C ALA A 32 -9.11 9.90 -8.92
N THR A 33 -8.96 10.01 -10.25
CA THR A 33 -8.24 8.99 -11.04
C THR A 33 -6.78 8.86 -10.58
N PHE A 34 -6.08 9.98 -10.39
CA PHE A 34 -4.70 9.98 -9.87
C PHE A 34 -4.60 9.43 -8.43
N THR A 35 -5.58 9.71 -7.57
CA THR A 35 -5.63 9.21 -6.19
C THR A 35 -5.80 7.69 -6.15
N THR A 36 -6.62 7.15 -7.04
CA THR A 36 -6.81 5.69 -7.18
C THR A 36 -5.51 5.01 -7.62
N LEU A 37 -4.82 5.59 -8.61
CA LEU A 37 -3.52 5.10 -9.08
C LEU A 37 -2.45 5.15 -7.99
N ALA A 38 -2.36 6.28 -7.26
CA ALA A 38 -1.46 6.43 -6.13
C ALA A 38 -1.74 5.40 -5.03
N GLY A 39 -3.02 5.10 -4.79
CA GLY A 39 -3.45 4.06 -3.87
C GLY A 39 -2.91 2.69 -4.22
N VAL A 40 -2.97 2.30 -5.49
CA VAL A 40 -2.39 1.03 -5.98
C VAL A 40 -0.87 1.00 -5.77
N ILE A 41 -0.17 2.09 -6.10
CA ILE A 41 1.29 2.18 -5.95
C ILE A 41 1.70 2.03 -4.47
N ILE A 42 0.97 2.66 -3.54
CA ILE A 42 1.24 2.57 -2.10
C ILE A 42 1.09 1.12 -1.62
N VAL A 43 0.02 0.44 -1.99
CA VAL A 43 -0.22 -0.97 -1.60
C VAL A 43 0.87 -1.88 -2.16
N LEU A 44 1.26 -1.69 -3.42
CA LEU A 44 2.37 -2.42 -4.02
C LEU A 44 3.69 -2.18 -3.27
N GLY A 45 3.98 -0.93 -2.89
CA GLY A 45 5.15 -0.57 -2.08
C GLY A 45 5.18 -1.25 -0.70
N MET A 46 4.02 -1.38 -0.05
CA MET A 46 3.90 -2.13 1.20
C MET A 46 4.29 -3.60 1.01
N VAL A 47 3.79 -4.25 -0.05
CA VAL A 47 4.13 -5.64 -0.36
C VAL A 47 5.62 -5.80 -0.67
N LEU A 48 6.22 -4.88 -1.43
CA LEU A 48 7.65 -4.91 -1.75
C LEU A 48 8.53 -4.80 -0.49
N THR A 49 8.10 -4.04 0.51
CA THR A 49 8.84 -3.89 1.77
C THR A 49 8.88 -5.20 2.55
N GLU A 50 7.76 -5.93 2.60
CA GLU A 50 7.70 -7.27 3.22
C GLU A 50 8.57 -8.27 2.47
N ILE A 51 8.52 -8.27 1.12
CA ILE A 51 9.38 -9.12 0.30
C ILE A 51 10.85 -8.80 0.57
N SER A 52 11.20 -7.52 0.68
CA SER A 52 12.57 -7.07 0.97
C SER A 52 13.02 -7.53 2.36
N MET A 53 12.13 -7.49 3.36
CA MET A 53 12.41 -8.01 4.70
C MET A 53 12.65 -9.51 4.68
N LEU A 54 11.86 -10.27 3.93
CA LEU A 54 12.08 -11.71 3.75
C LEU A 54 13.40 -11.99 3.05
N PHE A 55 13.73 -11.25 1.99
CA PHE A 55 15.01 -11.36 1.30
C PHE A 55 16.20 -11.06 2.21
N ASN A 56 16.11 -10.01 3.04
CA ASN A 56 17.13 -9.70 4.04
C ASN A 56 17.24 -10.82 5.08
N THR A 57 16.12 -11.34 5.56
CA THR A 57 16.09 -12.46 6.51
C THR A 57 16.80 -13.69 5.92
N VAL A 58 16.54 -14.01 4.65
CA VAL A 58 17.22 -15.09 3.93
C VAL A 58 18.73 -14.79 3.83
N LYS A 59 19.14 -13.60 3.36
CA LYS A 59 20.56 -13.22 3.29
C LYS A 59 21.28 -13.36 4.63
N THR A 60 20.66 -12.90 5.71
CA THR A 60 21.20 -13.00 7.07
C THR A 60 21.31 -14.46 7.52
N MET A 61 20.29 -15.29 7.27
CA MET A 61 20.33 -16.73 7.61
C MET A 61 21.43 -17.47 6.85
N PHE A 62 21.69 -17.09 5.60
CA PHE A 62 22.75 -17.67 4.78
C PHE A 62 24.12 -16.98 4.96
N GLN A 63 24.27 -16.04 5.90
CA GLN A 63 25.50 -15.27 6.13
C GLN A 63 26.08 -14.62 4.86
N LEU A 64 25.21 -14.29 3.90
CA LEU A 64 25.57 -13.51 2.71
C LEU A 64 25.60 -12.03 3.13
N TYR A 65 26.68 -11.64 3.82
CA TYR A 65 26.99 -10.25 4.12
C TYR A 65 27.71 -9.60 2.92
#